data_AF-A0A0S2TD43-F1
#
_entry.id   AF-A0A0S2TD43-F1
#
_cell.length_a   1.000
_cell.length_b   1.000
_cell.length_c   1.000
_cell.angle_alpha   90.00
_cell.angle_beta   90.00
_cell.angle_gamma   90.00
#
_symmetry.space_group_name_H-M   'P 1'
#
loop_
_entity.id
_entity.type
_entity.pdbx_description
1 polymer ?
#
loop_
_entity_poly.entity_id
_entity_poly.type
_entity_poly.pdbx_seq_one_letter_code
_entity_poly.pdbx_strand_id
1 'polypeptide(L)'
;MKTIINKMILLCFMVVPLNVSAFEALATNKEEYLCYSQAMIGFDSVINSRLGVPAEHALDLAILGHSRVAAAEQTYSRALLKTILDAYLWQESPHSYAVKVFYRCAQEDRELRSAQNGWSNLDY
;
A
#
# COMPACT_ATOMS: atom_id res chain seq x y z
N MET A 1 20.12 37.40 -22.79
CA MET A 1 20.48 36.86 -21.46
C MET A 1 19.31 36.15 -20.75
N LYS A 2 18.15 36.79 -20.56
CA LYS A 2 16.98 36.17 -19.88
C LYS A 2 16.52 34.82 -20.47
N THR A 3 16.55 34.67 -21.79
CA THR A 3 16.16 33.44 -22.50
C THR A 3 17.14 32.27 -22.32
N ILE A 4 18.42 32.54 -22.13
CA ILE A 4 19.44 31.52 -21.89
C ILE A 4 19.33 31.00 -20.44
N ILE A 5 19.06 31.90 -19.50
CA ILE A 5 18.84 31.56 -18.08
C ILE A 5 17.60 30.66 -17.93
N ASN A 6 16.51 30.93 -18.65
CA ASN A 6 15.32 30.06 -18.63
C ASN A 6 15.58 28.66 -19.21
N LYS A 7 16.41 28.54 -20.24
CA LYS A 7 16.77 27.23 -20.82
C LYS A 7 17.67 26.41 -19.89
N MET A 8 18.58 27.06 -19.16
CA MET A 8 19.42 26.41 -18.13
C MET A 8 18.59 25.89 -16.95
N ILE A 9 17.61 26.66 -16.48
CA ILE A 9 16.72 26.24 -15.39
C ILE A 9 15.89 25.02 -15.81
N LEU A 10 15.37 24.99 -17.04
CA LEU A 10 14.62 23.85 -17.57
C LEU A 10 15.48 22.58 -17.70
N LEU A 11 16.77 22.74 -18.04
CA LEU A 11 17.71 21.63 -18.18
C LEU A 11 18.10 21.02 -16.82
N CYS A 12 18.23 21.83 -15.77
CA CYS A 12 18.52 21.35 -14.41
C CYS A 12 17.39 20.50 -13.80
N PHE A 13 16.14 20.69 -14.21
CA PHE A 13 15.02 19.87 -13.73
C PHE A 13 14.96 18.46 -14.36
N MET A 14 15.69 18.19 -15.44
CA MET A 14 15.70 16.86 -16.09
C MET A 14 16.79 15.91 -15.56
N VAL A 15 17.68 16.36 -14.67
CA VAL A 15 18.85 15.56 -14.22
C VAL A 15 18.72 15.11 -12.76
N VAL A 16 17.53 15.14 -12.17
CA VAL A 16 17.30 14.48 -10.88
C VAL A 16 16.74 13.09 -11.17
N PRO A 17 17.58 12.03 -11.22
CA PRO A 17 17.05 10.68 -11.11
C PRO A 17 16.45 10.59 -9.71
N LEU A 18 15.13 10.64 -9.64
CA LEU A 18 14.39 10.19 -8.48
C LEU A 18 14.68 8.69 -8.39
N ASN A 19 15.69 8.33 -7.59
CA ASN A 19 15.94 6.94 -7.24
C ASN A 19 14.74 6.49 -6.40
N VAL A 20 13.73 5.94 -7.07
CA VAL A 20 12.65 5.22 -6.41
C VAL A 20 13.20 3.84 -6.08
N SER A 21 13.91 3.75 -4.97
CA SER A 21 14.28 2.47 -4.40
C SER A 21 13.01 1.82 -3.84
N ALA A 22 12.45 0.86 -4.58
CA ALA A 22 11.48 -0.05 -4.00
C ALA A 22 12.23 -0.89 -2.96
N PHE A 23 11.86 -0.73 -1.69
CA PHE A 23 12.43 -1.53 -0.62
C PHE A 23 11.92 -2.97 -0.75
N GLU A 24 12.76 -3.89 -1.23
CA GLU A 24 12.48 -5.33 -1.22
C GLU A 24 12.83 -5.91 0.15
N ALA A 25 11.91 -5.80 1.10
CA ALA A 25 11.94 -6.67 2.28
C ALA A 25 11.28 -8.01 1.93
N LEU A 26 12.07 -9.08 1.98
CA LEU A 26 11.52 -10.44 2.00
C LEU A 26 10.88 -10.68 3.37
N ALA A 27 9.60 -11.04 3.38
CA ALA A 27 8.92 -11.47 4.60
C ALA A 27 9.63 -12.71 5.16
N THR A 28 9.93 -12.69 6.46
CA THR A 28 10.70 -13.74 7.14
C THR A 28 9.79 -14.84 7.70
N ASN A 29 8.49 -14.56 7.88
CA ASN A 29 7.45 -15.52 8.26
C ASN A 29 6.10 -15.27 7.54
N LYS A 30 5.13 -16.15 7.74
CA LYS A 30 3.83 -16.12 7.02
C LYS A 30 2.94 -14.96 7.50
N GLU A 31 3.04 -14.64 8.78
CA GLU A 31 2.31 -13.58 9.45
C GLU A 31 2.73 -12.21 8.91
N GLU A 32 4.03 -11.97 8.79
CA GLU A 32 4.62 -10.81 8.13
C GLU A 32 4.15 -10.67 6.68
N TYR A 33 4.09 -11.77 5.93
CA TYR A 33 3.60 -11.77 4.55
C TYR A 33 2.13 -11.35 4.44
N LEU A 34 1.27 -11.84 5.34
CA LEU A 34 -0.12 -11.43 5.41
C LEU A 34 -0.26 -9.95 5.77
N CYS A 35 0.59 -9.45 6.66
CA CYS A 35 0.60 -8.05 7.06
C CYS A 35 1.08 -7.12 5.95
N TYR A 36 2.17 -7.49 5.27
CA TYR A 36 2.66 -6.79 4.09
C TYR A 36 1.62 -6.76 2.97
N SER A 37 1.02 -7.90 2.64
CA SER A 37 0.01 -7.95 1.59
C SER A 37 -1.22 -7.10 1.91
N GLN A 38 -1.72 -7.12 3.15
CA GLN A 38 -2.82 -6.24 3.57
C GLN A 38 -2.45 -4.76 3.50
N ALA A 39 -1.25 -4.39 3.96
CA ALA A 39 -0.79 -3.01 3.94
C ALA A 39 -0.65 -2.49 2.50
N MET A 40 -0.07 -3.28 1.60
CA MET A 40 0.15 -2.90 0.20
C MET A 40 -1.15 -2.84 -0.60
N ILE A 41 -2.04 -3.83 -0.44
CA ILE A 41 -3.34 -3.83 -1.12
C ILE A 41 -4.18 -2.64 -0.67
N GLY A 42 -4.21 -2.37 0.63
CA GLY A 42 -4.93 -1.21 1.14
C GLY A 42 -4.29 0.11 0.71
N PHE A 43 -2.95 0.20 0.69
CA PHE A 43 -2.24 1.37 0.16
C PHE A 43 -2.65 1.70 -1.29
N ASP A 44 -2.64 0.70 -2.17
CA ASP A 44 -3.07 0.86 -3.57
C ASP A 44 -4.56 1.23 -3.66
N SER A 45 -5.40 0.64 -2.80
CA SER A 45 -6.82 0.95 -2.73
C SER A 45 -7.10 2.41 -2.32
N VAL A 46 -6.29 2.99 -1.41
CA VAL A 46 -6.37 4.43 -1.10
C VAL A 46 -6.01 5.27 -2.33
N ILE A 47 -4.97 4.89 -3.09
CA ILE A 47 -4.60 5.60 -4.31
C ILE A 47 -5.75 5.54 -5.33
N ASN A 48 -6.29 4.36 -5.57
CA ASN A 48 -7.39 4.14 -6.52
C ASN A 48 -8.63 4.97 -6.14
N SER A 49 -8.98 5.05 -4.86
CA SER A 49 -10.11 5.88 -4.41
C SER A 49 -9.88 7.37 -4.67
N ARG A 50 -8.64 7.87 -4.53
CA ARG A 50 -8.28 9.26 -4.86
C ARG A 50 -8.25 9.54 -6.34
N LEU A 51 -7.95 8.54 -7.17
CA LEU A 51 -8.04 8.62 -8.62
C LEU A 51 -9.47 8.49 -9.15
N GLY A 52 -10.46 8.29 -8.26
CA GLY A 52 -11.86 8.16 -8.63
C GLY A 52 -12.21 6.81 -9.28
N VAL A 53 -11.36 5.80 -9.10
CA VAL A 53 -11.68 4.43 -9.50
C VAL A 53 -12.88 3.98 -8.66
N PRO A 54 -13.95 3.46 -9.26
CA PRO A 54 -15.07 2.88 -8.51
C PRO A 54 -14.62 1.67 -7.67
N ALA A 55 -15.11 1.56 -6.43
CA ALA A 55 -14.75 0.48 -5.52
C ALA A 55 -15.12 -0.91 -6.07
N GLU A 56 -16.12 -0.97 -6.95
CA GLU A 56 -16.59 -2.18 -7.62
C GLU A 56 -15.47 -2.85 -8.42
N HIS A 57 -14.60 -2.07 -9.07
CA HIS A 57 -13.47 -2.62 -9.82
C HIS A 57 -12.41 -3.24 -8.92
N ALA A 58 -12.33 -2.82 -7.66
CA ALA A 58 -11.45 -3.44 -6.70
C ALA A 58 -12.05 -4.74 -6.11
N LEU A 59 -13.37 -4.98 -6.23
CA LEU A 59 -13.99 -6.25 -5.84
C LEU A 59 -13.46 -7.41 -6.68
N ASP A 60 -13.14 -7.16 -7.95
CA ASP A 60 -12.58 -8.16 -8.87
C ASP A 60 -11.26 -8.75 -8.36
N LEU A 61 -10.47 -7.95 -7.63
CA LEU A 61 -9.22 -8.38 -7.00
C LEU A 61 -9.45 -9.38 -5.87
N ALA A 62 -10.66 -9.42 -5.30
CA ALA A 62 -11.00 -10.28 -4.19
C ALA A 62 -11.63 -11.63 -4.61
N ILE A 63 -11.79 -11.91 -5.90
CA ILE A 63 -12.43 -13.15 -6.37
C ILE A 63 -11.53 -14.38 -6.07
N LEU A 64 -12.09 -15.35 -5.36
CA LEU A 64 -11.49 -16.65 -5.08
C LEU A 64 -11.79 -17.62 -6.23
N GLY A 65 -10.81 -17.77 -7.11
CA GLY A 65 -10.86 -18.69 -8.24
C GLY A 65 -11.28 -17.99 -9.53
N HIS A 66 -10.45 -18.10 -10.57
CA HIS A 66 -10.70 -17.53 -11.90
C HIS A 66 -11.68 -18.41 -12.70
N SER A 67 -12.76 -18.85 -12.08
CA SER A 67 -13.74 -19.67 -12.77
C SER A 67 -14.61 -18.74 -13.62
N ARG A 68 -14.75 -19.05 -14.91
CA ARG A 68 -15.56 -18.31 -15.91
C ARG A 68 -17.07 -18.42 -15.66
N VAL A 69 -17.46 -18.49 -14.40
CA VAL A 69 -18.85 -18.61 -14.00
C VAL A 69 -19.43 -17.20 -13.98
N ALA A 70 -20.69 -17.07 -14.42
CA ALA A 70 -21.41 -15.81 -14.45
C ALA A 70 -21.28 -15.07 -13.10
N ALA A 71 -21.26 -13.73 -13.14
CA ALA A 71 -21.04 -12.86 -11.97
C ALA A 71 -21.87 -13.20 -10.71
N ALA A 72 -22.96 -13.95 -10.86
CA ALA A 72 -23.82 -14.42 -9.78
C ALA A 72 -23.22 -15.51 -8.86
N GLU A 73 -22.14 -16.21 -9.25
CA GLU A 73 -21.54 -17.30 -8.44
C GLU A 73 -20.07 -17.04 -8.04
N GLN A 74 -19.60 -15.80 -8.19
CA GLN A 74 -18.24 -15.46 -7.77
C GLN A 74 -18.12 -15.52 -6.25
N THR A 75 -17.17 -16.31 -5.76
CA THR A 75 -16.83 -16.37 -4.33
C THR A 75 -15.75 -15.34 -4.06
N TYR A 76 -15.88 -14.55 -2.99
CA TYR A 76 -14.92 -13.49 -2.66
C TYR A 76 -14.15 -13.80 -1.38
N SER A 77 -12.89 -13.40 -1.33
CA SER A 77 -12.07 -13.38 -0.13
C SER A 77 -12.58 -12.28 0.79
N ARG A 78 -13.31 -12.67 1.84
CA ARG A 78 -13.88 -11.73 2.81
C ARG A 78 -12.81 -10.81 3.43
N ALA A 79 -11.64 -11.36 3.76
CA ALA A 79 -10.56 -10.59 4.35
C ALA A 79 -10.04 -9.51 3.39
N LEU A 80 -9.80 -9.89 2.13
CA LEU A 80 -9.30 -8.99 1.10
C LEU A 80 -10.32 -7.89 0.76
N LEU A 81 -11.58 -8.29 0.61
CA LEU A 81 -12.69 -7.36 0.37
C LEU A 81 -12.77 -6.30 1.47
N LYS A 82 -12.65 -6.73 2.74
CA LYS A 82 -12.68 -5.82 3.88
C LYS A 82 -11.51 -4.84 3.83
N THR A 83 -10.28 -5.32 3.58
CA THR A 83 -9.10 -4.45 3.44
C THR A 83 -9.30 -3.39 2.38
N ILE A 84 -9.78 -3.78 1.20
CA ILE A 84 -10.04 -2.89 0.07
C ILE A 84 -11.10 -1.84 0.45
N LEU A 85 -12.26 -2.27 0.94
CA LEU A 85 -13.36 -1.35 1.26
C LEU A 85 -13.00 -0.38 2.39
N ASP A 86 -12.34 -0.86 3.45
CA ASP A 86 -11.84 0.01 4.53
C ASP A 86 -10.86 1.06 3.99
N ALA A 87 -9.98 0.67 3.06
CA ALA A 87 -9.01 1.57 2.43
C ALA A 87 -9.66 2.60 1.50
N TYR A 88 -10.71 2.22 0.77
CA TYR A 88 -11.45 3.16 -0.08
C TYR A 88 -12.11 4.29 0.72
N LEU A 89 -12.56 3.99 1.94
CA LEU A 89 -13.17 4.96 2.85
C LEU A 89 -12.15 5.73 3.69
N TRP A 90 -10.87 5.37 3.61
CA TRP A 90 -9.80 6.01 4.36
C TRP A 90 -9.64 7.48 3.94
N GLN A 91 -9.51 8.38 4.92
CA GLN A 91 -9.50 9.82 4.67
C GLN A 91 -8.08 10.41 4.59
N GLU A 92 -7.11 9.77 5.24
CA GLU A 92 -5.73 10.25 5.26
C GLU A 92 -4.95 9.77 4.02
N SER A 93 -3.61 9.80 4.09
CA SER A 93 -2.74 9.41 3.00
C SER A 93 -2.64 7.89 2.86
N PRO A 94 -2.30 7.37 1.65
CA PRO A 94 -1.97 5.95 1.46
C PRO A 94 -0.86 5.49 2.40
N HIS A 95 0.14 6.33 2.61
CA HIS A 95 1.25 6.04 3.52
C HIS A 95 0.78 5.87 4.97
N SER A 96 -0.09 6.76 5.48
CA SER A 96 -0.58 6.63 6.86
C SER A 96 -1.46 5.39 7.04
N TYR A 97 -2.21 4.98 6.01
CA TYR A 97 -2.91 3.69 6.01
C TYR A 97 -1.93 2.52 6.19
N ALA A 98 -0.90 2.42 5.33
CA ALA A 98 0.05 1.31 5.37
C ALA A 98 0.77 1.23 6.71
N VAL A 99 1.26 2.37 7.22
CA VAL A 99 1.90 2.47 8.53
C VAL A 99 0.96 1.99 9.63
N LYS A 100 -0.32 2.39 9.62
CA LYS A 100 -1.30 1.96 10.63
C LYS A 100 -1.56 0.46 10.59
N VAL A 101 -1.63 -0.14 9.40
CA VAL A 101 -1.79 -1.59 9.24
C VAL A 101 -0.55 -2.32 9.77
N PHE A 102 0.66 -1.84 9.45
CA PHE A 102 1.89 -2.42 9.98
C PHE A 102 1.94 -2.35 11.51
N TYR A 103 1.60 -1.21 12.12
CA TYR A 103 1.55 -1.09 13.58
C TYR A 103 0.53 -2.03 14.22
N ARG A 104 -0.68 -2.13 13.65
CA ARG A 104 -1.70 -3.07 14.13
C ARG A 104 -1.18 -4.50 14.07
N CYS A 105 -0.61 -4.89 12.94
CA CYS A 105 0.00 -6.20 12.74
C CYS A 105 1.12 -6.48 13.75
N ALA A 106 2.02 -5.52 13.97
CA ALA A 106 3.10 -5.64 14.93
C ALA A 106 2.61 -5.77 16.38
N GLN A 107 1.42 -5.26 16.71
CA GLN A 107 0.79 -5.44 18.03
C GLN A 107 0.10 -6.79 18.19
N GLU A 108 -0.44 -7.35 17.10
CA GLU A 108 -1.15 -8.62 17.11
C GLU A 108 -0.19 -9.82 17.03
N ASP A 109 0.97 -9.64 16.39
CA ASP A 109 2.00 -10.66 16.24
C ASP A 109 2.97 -10.71 17.44
N ARG A 110 3.20 -11.90 17.98
CA ARG A 110 4.05 -12.11 19.16
C ARG A 110 5.53 -11.90 18.88
N GLU A 111 6.00 -12.27 17.69
CA GLU A 111 7.39 -12.11 17.26
C GLU A 111 7.68 -10.63 16.95
N LEU A 112 6.80 -9.95 16.23
CA LEU A 112 6.94 -8.52 15.93
C LEU A 112 6.74 -7.63 17.16
N ARG A 113 5.87 -8.00 18.11
CA ARG A 113 5.77 -7.31 19.42
C ARG A 113 7.11 -7.27 20.15
N SER A 114 7.92 -8.31 20.02
CA SER A 114 9.23 -8.37 20.69
C SER A 114 10.24 -7.39 20.08
N ALA A 115 10.08 -7.04 18.80
CA ALA A 115 10.89 -6.04 18.10
C ALA A 115 10.52 -4.59 18.49
N GLN A 116 9.30 -4.35 19.00
CA GLN A 116 8.84 -3.03 19.43
C GLN A 116 9.74 -2.41 20.52
N ASN A 117 10.34 -3.23 21.38
CA ASN A 117 11.28 -2.80 22.42
C ASN A 117 12.64 -2.31 21.88
N GLY A 118 12.99 -2.64 20.62
CA GLY A 118 14.22 -2.18 19.97
C GLY A 118 14.08 -0.82 19.30
N TRP A 119 12.86 -0.46 18.88
CA TRP A 119 12.57 0.76 18.13
C TRP A 119 12.28 1.97 19.01
N SER A 120 11.82 1.77 20.26
CA SER A 120 11.61 2.85 21.24
C SER A 120 12.89 3.59 21.68
N ASN A 121 14.06 3.18 21.17
CA ASN A 121 15.34 3.84 21.39
C ASN A 121 15.82 4.64 20.16
N LEU A 122 15.04 4.69 19.07
CA LEU A 122 15.32 5.51 17.90
C LEU A 122 14.39 6.72 17.94
N ASP A 123 14.76 7.70 18.76
CA ASP A 123 14.19 9.05 18.74
C ASP A 123 14.42 9.67 17.36
N TYR A 124 13.34 10.04 16.69
CA TYR A 124 13.33 10.96 15.54
C TYR A 124 12.99 12.37 16.02
#